data_AF-A0A843F5I4-F1
#
_entry.id   AF-A0A843F5I4-F1
#
_cell.length_a   1.000
_cell.length_b   1.000
_cell.length_c   1.000
_cell.angle_alpha   90.00
_cell.angle_beta   90.00
_cell.angle_gamma   90.00
#
_symmetry.space_group_name_H-M   'P 1'
#
loop_
_entity.id
_entity.type
_entity.pdbx_description
1 polymer ?
#
loop_
_entity_poly.entity_id
_entity_poly.type
_entity_poly.pdbx_seq_one_letter_code
_entity_poly.pdbx_strand_id
1 'polypeptide(L)'
;HWLLYTSIIEAALLEFTGECDKERLVYAVHKFRDEWYVGDAIYRDGADFASNYYNSIFIHPMLNDILMVMRKYGLQDGEFLDVQLMRSSRLASQLERCISPDGTYPIVGKSISYRSGIFHTLSQVALLRILPRNIEVSQVRAALTKVLRNLFDGNQNFSNGGWLITGLNGHQVDIAETDINTGSLYLCCSVFLPLGLDSNDPFWTDDFEEWSSLKAWNGHVIGNDQPINF
;
A
#
# COMPACT_ATOMS: atom_id res chain seq x y z
N HIS A 1 1.89 13.17 -4.53
CA HIS A 1 2.70 12.19 -3.81
C HIS A 1 4.08 12.79 -3.62
N TRP A 2 4.65 13.47 -4.65
CA TRP A 2 5.92 14.18 -4.52
C TRP A 2 6.00 15.17 -3.33
N LEU A 3 4.87 15.81 -2.95
CA LEU A 3 4.83 16.68 -1.76
C LEU A 3 5.10 15.92 -0.46
N LEU A 4 4.67 14.65 -0.37
CA LEU A 4 4.87 13.82 0.82
C LEU A 4 6.34 13.45 1.03
N TYR A 5 7.18 13.49 -0.01
CA TYR A 5 8.62 13.24 0.14
C TYR A 5 9.28 14.24 1.09
N THR A 6 8.89 15.52 1.01
CA THR A 6 9.41 16.52 1.95
C THR A 6 8.92 16.23 3.36
N SER A 7 7.63 15.98 3.53
CA SER A 7 7.05 15.77 4.85
C SER A 7 7.53 14.48 5.53
N ILE A 8 7.77 13.38 4.78
CA ILE A 8 8.33 12.14 5.37
C ILE A 8 9.78 12.33 5.80
N ILE A 9 10.57 13.14 5.07
CA ILE A 9 11.94 13.47 5.48
C ILE A 9 11.92 14.28 6.79
N GLU A 10 11.07 15.31 6.89
CA GLU A 10 10.94 16.11 8.13
C GLU A 10 10.39 15.27 9.30
N ALA A 11 9.48 14.33 9.05
CA ALA A 11 9.02 13.37 10.06
C ALA A 11 10.17 12.46 10.52
N ALA A 12 11.00 11.97 9.60
CA ALA A 12 12.17 11.18 9.96
C ALA A 12 13.18 11.98 10.78
N LEU A 13 13.45 13.25 10.41
CA LEU A 13 14.30 14.13 11.22
C LEU A 13 13.72 14.31 12.63
N LEU A 14 12.42 14.58 12.75
CA LEU A 14 11.76 14.71 14.05
C LEU A 14 11.92 13.44 14.90
N GLU A 15 11.70 12.26 14.31
CA GLU A 15 11.81 10.96 14.98
C GLU A 15 13.23 10.67 15.48
N PHE A 16 14.26 10.97 14.67
CA PHE A 16 15.64 10.58 14.97
C PHE A 16 16.46 11.66 15.70
N THR A 17 16.12 12.94 15.54
CA THR A 17 16.90 14.05 16.11
C THR A 17 16.07 14.91 17.09
N GLY A 18 14.75 14.82 17.05
CA GLY A 18 13.85 15.69 17.82
C GLY A 18 13.63 17.07 17.18
N GLU A 19 14.21 17.33 16.00
CA GLU A 19 14.11 18.60 15.28
C GLU A 19 13.49 18.41 13.90
N CYS A 20 12.67 19.35 13.46
CA CYS A 20 12.15 19.40 12.08
C CYS A 20 11.75 20.81 11.68
N ASP A 21 11.67 21.05 10.37
CA ASP A 21 10.94 22.18 9.83
C ASP A 21 9.44 21.86 9.83
N LYS A 22 8.72 22.47 10.77
CA LYS A 22 7.28 22.23 10.95
C LYS A 22 6.45 22.64 9.74
N GLU A 23 6.80 23.73 9.05
CA GLU A 23 6.03 24.18 7.89
C GLU A 23 6.13 23.16 6.75
N ARG A 24 7.33 22.64 6.51
CA ARG A 24 7.57 21.59 5.53
C ARG A 24 6.92 20.26 5.90
N LEU A 25 6.90 19.92 7.19
CA LEU A 25 6.24 18.73 7.69
C LEU A 25 4.72 18.77 7.43
N VAL A 26 4.05 19.88 7.75
CA VAL A 26 2.58 19.93 7.69
C VAL A 26 2.01 20.21 6.30
N TYR A 27 2.80 20.84 5.42
CA TYR A 27 2.31 21.30 4.11
C TYR A 27 1.63 20.20 3.29
N ALA A 28 2.28 19.04 3.13
CA ALA A 28 1.70 17.95 2.34
C ALA A 28 0.50 17.33 3.06
N VAL A 29 0.55 17.19 4.39
CA VAL A 29 -0.56 16.66 5.19
C VAL A 29 -1.82 17.49 4.95
N HIS A 30 -1.74 18.82 5.04
CA HIS A 30 -2.87 19.71 4.76
C HIS A 30 -3.36 19.57 3.33
N LYS A 31 -2.45 19.53 2.35
CA LYS A 31 -2.81 19.36 0.93
C LYS A 31 -3.63 18.09 0.69
N PHE A 32 -3.17 16.96 1.24
CA PHE A 32 -3.83 15.68 1.09
C PHE A 32 -5.13 15.60 1.88
N ARG A 33 -5.14 16.07 3.12
CA ARG A 33 -6.30 16.07 4.00
C ARG A 33 -7.44 16.93 3.46
N ASP A 34 -7.13 18.17 3.08
CA ASP A 34 -8.13 19.23 2.92
C ASP A 34 -8.48 19.51 1.44
N GLU A 35 -7.53 19.31 0.53
CA GLU A 35 -7.74 19.66 -0.89
C GLU A 35 -7.82 18.45 -1.82
N TRP A 36 -7.00 17.42 -1.58
CA TRP A 36 -6.83 16.33 -2.54
C TRP A 36 -7.60 15.06 -2.19
N TYR A 37 -8.23 14.97 -1.02
CA TYR A 37 -9.13 13.87 -0.73
C TYR A 37 -10.39 13.93 -1.59
N VAL A 38 -10.68 12.85 -2.31
CA VAL A 38 -11.87 12.74 -3.18
C VAL A 38 -13.02 12.05 -2.45
N GLY A 39 -12.71 11.02 -1.66
CA GLY A 39 -13.70 10.15 -1.02
C GLY A 39 -13.31 8.69 -1.15
N ASP A 40 -13.92 7.84 -0.31
CA ASP A 40 -13.74 6.38 -0.29
C ASP A 40 -12.28 5.89 -0.36
N ALA A 41 -11.43 6.50 0.46
CA ALA A 41 -9.98 6.27 0.56
C ALA A 41 -9.16 6.68 -0.69
N ILE A 42 -9.73 7.49 -1.57
CA ILE A 42 -9.02 7.97 -2.75
C ILE A 42 -8.58 9.41 -2.57
N TYR A 43 -7.29 9.64 -2.78
CA TYR A 43 -6.68 10.93 -2.95
C TYR A 43 -6.32 11.17 -4.42
N ARG A 44 -6.45 12.43 -4.86
CA ARG A 44 -5.81 12.91 -6.09
C ARG A 44 -4.31 13.04 -5.89
N ASP A 45 -3.60 13.00 -7.01
CA ASP A 45 -2.17 13.18 -7.06
C ASP A 45 -1.78 14.47 -7.81
N GLY A 46 -2.45 15.58 -7.46
CA GLY A 46 -2.33 16.86 -8.16
C GLY A 46 -3.69 17.47 -8.49
N ALA A 47 -3.73 18.32 -9.51
CA ALA A 47 -4.96 19.02 -9.92
C ALA A 47 -6.05 18.02 -10.38
N ASP A 48 -5.64 17.06 -11.20
CA ASP A 48 -6.54 16.07 -11.79
C ASP A 48 -6.49 14.74 -11.05
N PHE A 49 -7.64 14.05 -11.04
CA PHE A 49 -7.70 12.67 -10.60
C PHE A 49 -7.16 11.74 -11.68
N ALA A 50 -6.32 10.78 -11.29
CA ALA A 50 -5.84 9.71 -12.15
C ALA A 50 -6.08 8.36 -11.48
N SER A 51 -6.68 7.42 -12.20
CA SER A 51 -6.86 6.05 -11.72
C SER A 51 -5.53 5.29 -11.87
N ASN A 52 -4.81 5.14 -10.75
CA ASN A 52 -3.55 4.43 -10.64
C ASN A 52 -3.35 3.94 -9.20
N TYR A 53 -2.23 3.26 -8.94
CA TYR A 53 -1.93 2.66 -7.63
C TYR A 53 -1.18 3.57 -6.65
N TYR A 54 -1.01 4.88 -6.92
CA TYR A 54 -0.25 5.77 -6.02
C TYR A 54 -0.87 5.92 -4.64
N ASN A 55 -2.20 5.80 -4.55
CA ASN A 55 -2.88 5.73 -3.26
C ASN A 55 -2.32 4.60 -2.39
N SER A 56 -2.04 3.44 -2.99
CA SER A 56 -1.45 2.31 -2.30
C SER A 56 0.07 2.40 -2.17
N ILE A 57 0.77 2.74 -3.25
CA ILE A 57 2.24 2.69 -3.31
C ILE A 57 2.88 3.76 -2.40
N PHE A 58 2.31 4.97 -2.39
CA PHE A 58 2.96 6.14 -1.79
C PHE A 58 2.09 6.88 -0.79
N ILE A 59 0.87 7.27 -1.19
CA ILE A 59 0.11 8.30 -0.47
C ILE A 59 -0.31 7.82 0.91
N HIS A 60 -1.02 6.69 0.99
CA HIS A 60 -1.44 6.15 2.28
C HIS A 60 -0.25 5.77 3.17
N PRO A 61 0.75 5.02 2.68
CA PRO A 61 1.86 4.61 3.53
C PRO A 61 2.61 5.79 4.15
N MET A 62 2.95 6.80 3.33
CA MET A 62 3.65 7.99 3.81
C MET A 62 2.78 8.82 4.76
N LEU A 63 1.49 9.03 4.46
CA LEU A 63 0.61 9.75 5.36
C LEU A 63 0.47 9.05 6.71
N ASN A 64 0.35 7.71 6.72
CA ASN A 64 0.30 6.94 7.96
C ASN A 64 1.57 7.18 8.78
N ASP A 65 2.75 7.00 8.17
CA ASP A 65 4.04 7.11 8.85
C ASP A 65 4.30 8.53 9.38
N ILE A 66 4.03 9.55 8.55
CA ILE A 66 4.14 10.97 8.93
C ILE A 66 3.24 11.26 10.14
N LEU A 67 1.96 10.91 10.06
CA LEU A 67 0.99 11.23 11.11
C LEU A 67 1.25 10.45 12.41
N MET A 68 1.79 9.23 12.33
CA MET A 68 2.23 8.48 13.52
C MET A 68 3.34 9.21 14.27
N VAL A 69 4.35 9.72 13.56
CA VAL A 69 5.42 10.53 14.18
C VAL A 69 4.83 11.83 14.75
N MET A 70 4.01 12.55 13.98
CA MET A 70 3.40 13.80 14.45
C MET A 70 2.59 13.59 15.74
N ARG A 71 1.80 12.51 15.81
CA ARG A 71 1.04 12.16 17.01
C ARG A 71 1.94 11.79 18.18
N LYS A 72 2.99 11.00 17.96
CA LYS A 72 3.98 10.63 18.99
C LYS A 72 4.62 11.86 19.65
N TYR A 73 4.88 12.91 18.87
CA TYR A 73 5.46 14.17 19.36
C TYR A 73 4.43 15.23 19.75
N GLY A 74 3.13 14.89 19.79
CA GLY A 74 2.07 15.80 20.25
C GLY A 74 1.80 17.00 19.33
N LEU A 75 2.08 16.88 18.03
CA LEU A 75 1.71 17.91 17.05
C LEU A 75 0.22 17.82 16.74
N GLN A 76 -0.47 18.97 16.70
CA GLN A 76 -1.93 19.06 16.52
C GLN A 76 -2.42 18.32 15.27
N ASP A 77 -1.73 18.45 14.14
CA ASP A 77 -2.09 17.76 12.90
C ASP A 77 -2.03 16.23 12.99
N GLY A 78 -1.32 15.67 13.98
CA GLY A 78 -1.31 14.23 14.29
C GLY A 78 -2.67 13.70 14.80
N GLU A 79 -3.61 14.56 15.17
CA GLU A 79 -4.99 14.16 15.47
C GLU A 79 -5.69 13.53 14.25
N PHE A 80 -5.29 13.91 13.03
CA PHE A 80 -5.85 13.37 11.80
C PHE A 80 -5.52 11.88 11.54
N LEU A 81 -4.57 11.29 12.28
CA LEU A 81 -4.16 9.89 12.09
C LEU A 81 -5.33 8.91 12.16
N ASP A 82 -6.29 9.07 13.08
CA ASP A 82 -7.40 8.11 13.20
C ASP A 82 -8.23 8.05 11.91
N VAL A 83 -8.54 9.22 11.34
CA VAL A 83 -9.23 9.33 10.06
C VAL A 83 -8.40 8.73 8.94
N GLN A 84 -7.10 8.98 8.93
CA GLN A 84 -6.20 8.45 7.92
C GLN A 84 -6.06 6.92 8.01
N LEU A 85 -5.98 6.33 9.21
CA LEU A 85 -5.92 4.88 9.39
C LEU A 85 -7.23 4.20 8.98
N MET A 86 -8.39 4.82 9.25
CA MET A 86 -9.67 4.34 8.70
C MET A 86 -9.68 4.37 7.17
N ARG A 87 -9.14 5.43 6.54
CA ARG A 87 -8.99 5.51 5.09
C ARG A 87 -8.06 4.40 4.57
N SER A 88 -6.93 4.16 5.22
CA SER A 88 -6.01 3.07 4.87
C SER A 88 -6.67 1.69 4.98
N SER A 89 -7.44 1.44 6.04
CA SER A 89 -8.22 0.22 6.21
C SER A 89 -9.18 -0.02 5.04
N ARG A 90 -9.91 1.02 4.62
CA ARG A 90 -10.78 0.94 3.44
C ARG A 90 -10.02 0.61 2.16
N LEU A 91 -8.92 1.32 1.89
CA LEU A 91 -8.13 1.06 0.68
C LEU A 91 -7.59 -0.38 0.67
N ALA A 92 -7.16 -0.90 1.83
CA ALA A 92 -6.76 -2.30 1.96
C ALA A 92 -7.90 -3.26 1.57
N SER A 93 -9.14 -2.98 1.95
CA SER A 93 -10.31 -3.76 1.50
C SER A 93 -10.47 -3.78 -0.02
N GLN A 94 -10.30 -2.62 -0.66
CA GLN A 94 -10.43 -2.52 -2.12
C GLN A 94 -9.29 -3.29 -2.81
N LEU A 95 -8.05 -3.14 -2.31
CA LEU A 95 -6.87 -3.82 -2.84
C LEU A 95 -6.98 -5.34 -2.74
N GLU A 96 -7.42 -5.85 -1.59
CA GLU A 96 -7.60 -7.29 -1.37
C GLU A 96 -8.64 -7.86 -2.34
N ARG A 97 -9.76 -7.16 -2.55
CA ARG A 97 -10.80 -7.54 -3.53
C ARG A 97 -10.29 -7.52 -4.97
N CYS A 98 -9.35 -6.63 -5.31
CA CYS A 98 -8.75 -6.57 -6.64
C CYS A 98 -7.85 -7.76 -6.98
N ILE A 99 -7.43 -8.57 -6.01
CA ILE A 99 -6.62 -9.77 -6.27
C ILE A 99 -7.53 -10.85 -6.86
N SER A 100 -7.31 -11.22 -8.11
CA SER A 100 -8.06 -12.29 -8.77
C SER A 100 -7.79 -13.65 -8.12
N PRO A 101 -8.63 -14.69 -8.35
CA PRO A 101 -8.37 -16.06 -7.91
C PRO A 101 -6.99 -16.63 -8.34
N ASP A 102 -6.45 -16.12 -9.45
CA ASP A 102 -5.17 -16.55 -10.00
C ASP A 102 -3.97 -15.74 -9.46
N GLY A 103 -4.19 -14.77 -8.56
CA GLY A 103 -3.12 -13.90 -8.04
C GLY A 103 -2.67 -12.83 -9.03
N THR A 104 -3.54 -12.47 -9.98
CA THR A 104 -3.35 -11.30 -10.84
C THR A 104 -4.16 -10.13 -10.30
N TYR A 105 -3.95 -8.94 -10.86
CA TYR A 105 -4.65 -7.72 -10.47
C TYR A 105 -4.80 -6.81 -11.70
N PRO A 106 -5.75 -5.85 -11.69
CA PRO A 106 -5.95 -4.94 -12.81
C PRO A 106 -4.68 -4.16 -13.16
N ILE A 107 -4.29 -4.18 -14.44
CA ILE A 107 -3.15 -3.41 -14.95
C ILE A 107 -3.65 -2.03 -15.34
N VAL A 108 -3.66 -1.10 -14.39
CA VAL A 108 -4.19 0.26 -14.58
C VAL A 108 -3.22 1.32 -14.09
N GLY A 109 -3.11 2.39 -14.88
CA GLY A 109 -2.33 3.57 -14.52
C GLY A 109 -0.82 3.35 -14.56
N LYS A 110 -0.12 4.18 -13.80
CA LYS A 110 1.34 4.29 -13.78
C LYS A 110 2.00 3.37 -12.76
N SER A 111 3.29 3.14 -12.94
CA SER A 111 4.18 2.47 -11.98
C SER A 111 3.83 1.02 -11.68
N ILE A 112 3.21 0.35 -12.65
CA ILE A 112 2.95 -1.10 -12.62
C ILE A 112 4.26 -1.90 -12.55
N SER A 113 5.39 -1.33 -13.00
CA SER A 113 6.72 -1.93 -12.87
C SER A 113 7.16 -2.19 -11.42
N TYR A 114 6.48 -1.61 -10.42
CA TYR A 114 6.68 -1.95 -9.00
C TYR A 114 6.01 -3.26 -8.58
N ARG A 115 5.25 -3.93 -9.47
CA ARG A 115 4.72 -5.28 -9.28
C ARG A 115 3.91 -5.42 -7.98
N SER A 116 4.33 -6.28 -7.06
CA SER A 116 3.71 -6.48 -5.75
C SER A 116 3.70 -5.22 -4.87
N GLY A 117 4.48 -4.19 -5.22
CA GLY A 117 4.50 -2.90 -4.53
C GLY A 117 3.18 -2.15 -4.59
N ILE A 118 2.28 -2.50 -5.54
CA ILE A 118 0.92 -1.98 -5.54
C ILE A 118 0.12 -2.39 -4.29
N PHE A 119 0.58 -3.37 -3.52
CA PHE A 119 -0.06 -3.84 -2.29
C PHE A 119 0.61 -3.28 -1.02
N HIS A 120 1.37 -2.19 -1.13
CA HIS A 120 2.04 -1.56 0.01
C HIS A 120 1.03 -1.20 1.13
N THR A 121 -0.06 -0.49 0.83
CA THR A 121 -1.07 -0.19 1.88
C THR A 121 -1.70 -1.44 2.48
N LEU A 122 -2.06 -2.44 1.68
CA LEU A 122 -2.63 -3.69 2.20
C LEU A 122 -1.66 -4.38 3.19
N SER A 123 -0.37 -4.38 2.84
CA SER A 123 0.70 -4.96 3.64
C SER A 123 0.98 -4.15 4.91
N GLN A 124 0.94 -2.82 4.83
CA GLN A 124 1.12 -1.93 6.00
C GLN A 124 -0.08 -2.01 6.95
N VAL A 125 -1.31 -2.10 6.44
CA VAL A 125 -2.53 -2.25 7.24
C VAL A 125 -2.55 -3.58 8.00
N ALA A 126 -2.03 -4.66 7.40
CA ALA A 126 -1.83 -5.94 8.09
C ALA A 126 -0.79 -5.80 9.22
N LEU A 127 0.37 -5.18 8.95
CA LEU A 127 1.40 -4.92 9.95
C LEU A 127 0.87 -4.08 11.13
N LEU A 128 0.11 -3.02 10.84
CA LEU A 128 -0.48 -2.12 11.83
C LEU A 128 -1.72 -2.70 12.54
N ARG A 129 -2.19 -3.90 12.13
CA ARG A 129 -3.39 -4.58 12.67
C ARG A 129 -4.66 -3.74 12.60
N ILE A 130 -4.84 -3.04 11.48
CA ILE A 130 -6.01 -2.19 11.22
C ILE A 130 -6.82 -2.65 10.00
N LEU A 131 -6.81 -3.95 9.72
CA LEU A 131 -7.66 -4.53 8.68
C LEU A 131 -9.15 -4.30 9.00
N PRO A 132 -10.00 -4.14 7.98
CA PRO A 132 -11.44 -4.11 8.16
C PRO A 132 -11.93 -5.36 8.88
N ARG A 133 -12.99 -5.23 9.70
CA ARG A 133 -13.54 -6.34 10.50
C ARG A 133 -13.99 -7.56 9.70
N ASN A 134 -14.21 -7.42 8.40
CA ASN A 134 -14.68 -8.48 7.51
C ASN A 134 -13.56 -9.08 6.65
N ILE A 135 -12.30 -8.74 6.94
CA ILE A 135 -11.11 -9.28 6.26
C ILE A 135 -10.17 -9.84 7.31
N GLU A 136 -9.97 -11.16 7.24
CA GLU A 136 -9.06 -11.86 8.13
C GLU A 136 -7.60 -11.72 7.70
N VAL A 137 -6.67 -11.83 8.65
CA VAL A 137 -5.22 -11.76 8.37
C VAL A 137 -4.74 -12.94 7.52
N SER A 138 -5.27 -14.13 7.77
CA SER A 138 -5.05 -15.37 7.00
C SER A 138 -5.40 -15.18 5.52
N GLN A 139 -6.50 -14.47 5.26
CA GLN A 139 -7.02 -14.12 3.94
C GLN A 139 -6.03 -13.24 3.17
N VAL A 140 -5.53 -12.19 3.82
CA VAL A 140 -4.53 -11.28 3.24
C VAL A 140 -3.22 -12.02 2.95
N ARG A 141 -2.72 -12.84 3.89
CA ARG A 141 -1.54 -13.68 3.67
C ARG A 141 -1.71 -14.57 2.44
N ALA A 142 -2.83 -15.28 2.34
CA ALA A 142 -3.11 -16.18 1.23
C ALA A 142 -3.12 -15.45 -0.12
N ALA A 143 -3.82 -14.31 -0.19
CA ALA A 143 -3.92 -13.50 -1.40
C ALA A 143 -2.54 -12.96 -1.86
N LEU A 144 -1.78 -12.36 -0.93
CA LEU A 144 -0.45 -11.82 -1.23
C LEU A 144 0.54 -12.93 -1.61
N THR A 145 0.46 -14.10 -0.97
CA THR A 145 1.28 -15.27 -1.33
C THR A 145 0.99 -15.72 -2.76
N LYS A 146 -0.28 -15.76 -3.16
CA LYS A 146 -0.66 -16.12 -4.54
C LYS A 146 -0.12 -15.11 -5.55
N VAL A 147 -0.22 -13.81 -5.26
CA VAL A 147 0.37 -12.75 -6.10
C VAL A 147 1.88 -12.90 -6.24
N LEU A 148 2.58 -13.11 -5.11
CA LEU A 148 4.02 -13.28 -5.09
C LEU A 148 4.47 -14.50 -5.91
N ARG A 149 3.81 -15.64 -5.74
CA ARG A 149 4.10 -16.85 -6.53
C ARG A 149 3.91 -16.61 -8.02
N ASN A 150 2.79 -15.98 -8.40
CA ASN A 150 2.51 -15.66 -9.81
C ASN A 150 3.57 -14.73 -10.44
N LEU A 151 4.10 -13.79 -9.66
CA LEU A 151 5.15 -12.87 -10.13
C LEU A 151 6.54 -13.51 -10.13
N PHE A 152 6.88 -14.34 -9.16
CA PHE A 152 8.30 -14.67 -8.90
C PHE A 152 8.67 -16.15 -9.07
N ASP A 153 7.74 -17.11 -9.07
CA ASP A 153 8.08 -18.54 -9.13
C ASP A 153 8.81 -18.94 -10.44
N GLY A 154 8.54 -18.26 -11.55
CA GLY A 154 9.16 -18.56 -12.85
C GLY A 154 10.52 -17.87 -13.10
N ASN A 155 11.02 -17.05 -12.17
CA ASN A 155 12.27 -16.29 -12.27
C ASN A 155 12.41 -15.33 -13.47
N GLN A 156 11.37 -15.13 -14.29
CA GLN A 156 11.36 -14.25 -15.47
C GLN A 156 11.61 -12.77 -15.15
N ASN A 157 11.49 -12.38 -13.89
CA ASN A 157 11.65 -11.00 -13.42
C ASN A 157 13.08 -10.66 -13.02
N PHE A 158 14.02 -11.60 -13.14
CA PHE A 158 15.41 -11.41 -12.77
C PHE A 158 16.33 -11.50 -13.99
N SER A 159 17.35 -10.66 -13.99
CA SER A 159 18.48 -10.74 -14.91
C SER A 159 19.39 -11.91 -14.55
N ASN A 160 20.34 -12.25 -15.42
CA ASN A 160 21.37 -13.25 -15.14
C ASN A 160 22.21 -12.92 -13.89
N GLY A 161 22.27 -11.64 -13.48
CA GLY A 161 22.96 -11.20 -12.26
C GLY A 161 22.09 -11.22 -11.00
N GLY A 162 20.86 -11.72 -11.07
CA GLY A 162 19.92 -11.78 -9.93
C GLY A 162 19.20 -10.45 -9.62
N TRP A 163 19.40 -9.41 -10.41
CA TRP A 163 18.71 -8.13 -10.26
C TRP A 163 17.33 -8.14 -10.91
N LEU A 164 16.37 -7.43 -10.31
CA LEU A 164 15.08 -7.18 -10.95
C LEU A 164 15.27 -6.46 -12.29
N ILE A 165 14.50 -6.88 -13.29
CA ILE A 165 14.46 -6.22 -14.61
C ILE A 165 13.20 -5.36 -14.75
N THR A 166 13.24 -4.37 -15.65
CA THR A 166 12.10 -3.48 -15.89
C THR A 166 10.95 -4.24 -16.56
N GLY A 167 9.75 -4.12 -15.97
CA GLY A 167 8.52 -4.76 -16.44
C GLY A 167 7.61 -5.21 -15.29
N LEU A 168 6.48 -5.81 -15.62
CA LEU A 168 5.53 -6.37 -14.65
C LEU A 168 5.85 -7.83 -14.38
N ASN A 169 5.86 -8.64 -15.44
CA ASN A 169 6.07 -10.08 -15.36
C ASN A 169 6.94 -10.58 -16.52
N GLY A 170 8.22 -10.21 -16.48
CA GLY A 170 9.18 -10.36 -17.56
C GLY A 170 9.80 -9.02 -17.95
N HIS A 171 10.66 -9.05 -18.97
CA HIS A 171 11.26 -7.84 -19.55
C HIS A 171 10.22 -7.10 -20.42
N GLN A 172 9.62 -6.06 -19.86
CA GLN A 172 8.53 -5.30 -20.48
C GLN A 172 8.81 -3.80 -20.30
N VAL A 173 9.79 -3.27 -21.02
CA VAL A 173 10.27 -1.89 -20.79
C VAL A 173 9.21 -0.83 -21.12
N ASP A 174 8.36 -1.10 -22.12
CA ASP A 174 7.38 -0.12 -22.61
C ASP A 174 6.28 0.26 -21.61
N ILE A 175 6.13 -0.52 -20.53
CA ILE A 175 5.17 -0.19 -19.45
C ILE A 175 5.76 0.73 -18.37
N ALA A 176 7.08 0.99 -18.42
CA ALA A 176 7.78 1.74 -17.40
C ALA A 176 7.84 3.22 -17.76
N GLU A 177 7.62 4.07 -16.75
CA GLU A 177 7.88 5.49 -16.88
C GLU A 177 9.39 5.77 -17.00
N THR A 178 9.74 6.92 -17.58
CA THR A 178 11.14 7.28 -17.90
C THR A 178 12.05 7.43 -16.69
N ASP A 179 11.49 7.60 -15.51
CA ASP A 179 12.16 7.71 -14.22
C ASP A 179 12.34 6.37 -13.49
N ILE A 180 11.74 5.29 -14.01
CA ILE A 180 11.92 3.94 -13.49
C ILE A 180 13.34 3.45 -13.80
N ASN A 181 14.02 3.01 -12.74
CA ASN A 181 15.33 2.39 -12.79
C ASN A 181 15.36 1.12 -11.94
N THR A 182 16.41 0.29 -12.07
CA THR A 182 16.55 -0.96 -11.34
C THR A 182 16.37 -0.82 -9.83
N GLY A 183 16.87 0.26 -9.22
CA GLY A 183 16.72 0.51 -7.79
C GLY A 183 15.26 0.75 -7.39
N SER A 184 14.54 1.54 -8.17
CA SER A 184 13.12 1.82 -7.92
C SER A 184 12.23 0.57 -7.95
N LEU A 185 12.60 -0.46 -8.72
CA LEU A 185 11.83 -1.72 -8.81
C LEU A 185 11.67 -2.43 -7.47
N TYR A 186 12.60 -2.21 -6.53
CA TYR A 186 12.56 -2.81 -5.20
C TYR A 186 11.48 -2.24 -4.28
N LEU A 187 10.72 -1.23 -4.74
CA LEU A 187 9.42 -0.91 -4.11
C LEU A 187 8.50 -2.13 -4.04
N CYS A 188 8.70 -3.14 -4.89
CA CYS A 188 7.98 -4.41 -4.80
C CYS A 188 8.12 -5.10 -3.44
N CYS A 189 9.22 -4.84 -2.71
CA CYS A 189 9.49 -5.42 -1.39
C CYS A 189 8.61 -4.86 -0.27
N SER A 190 7.90 -3.75 -0.49
CA SER A 190 6.91 -3.23 0.47
C SER A 190 5.79 -4.23 0.79
N VAL A 191 5.56 -5.22 -0.09
CA VAL A 191 4.64 -6.33 0.17
C VAL A 191 5.06 -7.19 1.37
N PHE A 192 6.34 -7.16 1.76
CA PHE A 192 6.89 -7.94 2.86
C PHE A 192 6.79 -7.23 4.22
N LEU A 193 6.12 -6.08 4.33
CA LEU A 193 5.90 -5.42 5.62
C LEU A 193 5.34 -6.33 6.73
N PRO A 194 4.45 -7.31 6.47
CA PRO A 194 3.99 -8.24 7.49
C PRO A 194 5.11 -9.05 8.16
N LEU A 195 6.31 -9.17 7.56
CA LEU A 195 7.47 -9.80 8.23
C LEU A 195 7.89 -9.08 9.52
N GLY A 196 7.38 -7.87 9.78
CA GLY A 196 7.53 -7.19 11.07
C GLY A 196 6.59 -7.69 12.18
N LEU A 197 5.64 -8.59 11.88
CA LEU A 197 4.77 -9.22 12.87
C LEU A 197 5.52 -10.30 13.67
N ASP A 198 5.04 -10.60 14.87
CA ASP A 198 5.56 -11.70 15.69
C ASP A 198 5.43 -13.05 14.95
N SER A 199 6.39 -13.96 15.15
CA SER A 199 6.36 -15.28 14.51
C SER A 199 5.12 -16.14 14.84
N ASN A 200 4.45 -15.86 15.97
CA ASN A 200 3.21 -16.53 16.40
C ASN A 200 1.96 -15.69 16.09
N ASP A 201 2.07 -14.62 15.31
CA ASP A 201 0.92 -13.83 14.90
C ASP A 201 -0.07 -14.68 14.09
N PRO A 202 -1.41 -14.51 14.28
CA PRO A 202 -2.43 -15.20 13.50
C PRO A 202 -2.26 -15.07 11.98
N PHE A 203 -1.64 -13.97 11.51
CA PHE A 203 -1.24 -13.82 10.11
C PHE A 203 -0.41 -15.01 9.63
N TRP A 204 0.48 -15.57 10.45
CA TRP A 204 1.33 -16.71 10.13
C TRP A 204 0.76 -18.06 10.55
N THR A 205 0.06 -18.11 11.68
CA THR A 205 -0.33 -19.38 12.31
C THR A 205 -1.70 -19.87 11.92
N ASP A 206 -2.62 -18.98 11.55
CA ASP A 206 -3.98 -19.39 11.19
C ASP A 206 -3.97 -20.18 9.89
N ASP A 207 -4.99 -21.02 9.71
CA ASP A 207 -5.14 -21.83 8.52
C ASP A 207 -5.34 -20.98 7.24
N PHE A 208 -5.21 -21.63 6.08
CA PHE A 208 -5.52 -20.98 4.82
C PHE A 208 -6.97 -20.48 4.80
N GLU A 209 -7.15 -19.26 4.32
CA GLU A 209 -8.47 -18.69 4.08
C GLU A 209 -8.54 -18.09 2.67
N GLU A 210 -9.64 -18.37 1.97
CA GLU A 210 -9.88 -17.81 0.65
C GLU A 210 -10.11 -16.29 0.75
N TRP A 211 -9.51 -15.55 -0.18
CA TRP A 211 -9.72 -14.11 -0.30
C TRP A 211 -10.98 -13.76 -1.06
N SER A 212 -11.45 -12.52 -0.93
CA SER A 212 -12.81 -12.11 -1.31
C SER A 212 -13.17 -12.53 -2.73
N SER A 213 -12.25 -12.33 -3.68
CA SER A 213 -12.44 -12.74 -5.07
C SER A 213 -12.43 -14.26 -5.23
N LEU A 214 -11.51 -14.99 -4.59
CA LEU A 214 -11.51 -16.45 -4.64
C LEU A 214 -12.81 -17.04 -4.06
N LYS A 215 -13.27 -16.54 -2.90
CA LYS A 215 -14.56 -16.89 -2.29
C LYS A 215 -15.70 -16.67 -3.29
N ALA A 216 -15.77 -15.48 -3.88
CA ALA A 216 -16.84 -15.10 -4.80
C ALA A 216 -16.90 -16.02 -6.04
N TRP A 217 -15.75 -16.30 -6.66
CA TRP A 217 -15.67 -17.12 -7.87
C TRP A 217 -15.89 -18.61 -7.60
N ASN A 218 -15.68 -19.08 -6.37
CA ASN A 218 -16.05 -20.42 -5.92
C ASN A 218 -17.53 -20.53 -5.48
N GLY A 219 -18.29 -19.43 -5.54
CA GLY A 219 -19.70 -19.41 -5.13
C GLY A 219 -19.91 -19.41 -3.61
N HIS A 220 -18.88 -19.10 -2.83
CA HIS A 220 -19.00 -18.93 -1.39
C HIS A 220 -19.59 -17.57 -1.04
N VAL A 221 -20.17 -17.46 0.15
CA VAL A 221 -20.78 -16.22 0.65
C VAL A 221 -19.69 -15.16 0.83
N ILE A 222 -19.92 -13.97 0.26
CA ILE A 222 -19.11 -12.79 0.49
C ILE A 222 -19.98 -11.64 1.02
N GLY A 223 -19.44 -10.86 1.95
CA GLY A 223 -20.09 -9.64 2.43
C GLY A 223 -20.17 -8.56 1.37
N ASN A 224 -21.17 -7.68 1.46
CA ASN A 224 -21.25 -6.50 0.61
C ASN A 224 -20.02 -5.60 0.81
N ASP A 225 -19.52 -5.01 -0.28
CA ASP A 225 -18.54 -3.93 -0.16
C ASP A 225 -19.24 -2.67 0.36
N GLN A 226 -18.59 -1.89 1.22
CA GLN A 226 -19.16 -0.69 1.80
C GLN A 226 -18.18 0.46 1.64
N PRO A 227 -18.67 1.67 1.29
CA PRO A 227 -17.83 2.86 1.32
C PRO A 227 -17.40 3.18 2.76
N ILE A 228 -16.40 4.06 2.91
CA ILE A 228 -16.16 4.70 4.21
C ILE A 228 -17.42 5.45 4.65
N ASN A 229 -18.09 4.95 5.68
CA ASN A 229 -19.04 5.72 6.47
C ASN A 229 -18.30 6.24 7.71
N PHE A 230 -18.16 7.56 7.79
CA PHE A 230 -17.68 8.27 8.97
C PHE A 230 -18.75 8.30 10.07
#